data_AF-A0A4Y9IW04-F1
#
_entry.id   AF-A0A4Y9IW04-F1
#
_cell.length_a   1.000
_cell.length_b   1.000
_cell.length_c   1.000
_cell.angle_alpha   90.00
_cell.angle_beta   90.00
_cell.angle_gamma   90.00
#
_symmetry.space_group_name_H-M   'P 1'
#
loop_
_entity.id
_entity.type
_entity.pdbx_description
1 polymer ?
#
loop_
_entity_poly.entity_id
_entity_poly.type
_entity_poly.pdbx_seq_one_letter_code
_entity_poly.pdbx_strand_id
1 'polypeptide(L)'
;MKTLLIVDDHPIVLEGIQSVLSKNGFKVLKATTADQAIAIAEQVNGIDMYVVDLSLKEGTDGITLIETLREKGHYRPTVVYTMHEELWNISILMKADVEGIVLKGDNINELVYAVKTVAEGNRYQSAAFDEKRKEALNTTGILSSKDIEILRRLSAGAGNREIASEMQISEKTVEYHRANILRKLRAKTMLEATKRAIALGIVYVSMVTAVIIPQPAAAAETLPEAVDLGLSVDWADRNLGADTPLDAGGYYAFAETEPKATYDWTTYIHCAGEIGTCKDLGTDNIAGTHYDPATLLLGDGWRMPTAAECEELVDACTFAGDQYGDTCVVTFSAPDTGNRIILPLAGYMTGARLYTFNSEGAYMTGTCEFESYGDEWSDIGNIAMLMNSNLALISYGSPQLGVTIRPVKEKASTSVAPVLSASPATVTQIYTVDGKPLGSSIESLPSRGIFLILMSDGHCKKIIKK
;
A
#
# COMPACT_ATOMS: atom_id res chain seq x y z
N MET A 1 -10.84 2.13 44.16
CA MET A 1 -11.76 1.48 43.21
C MET A 1 -11.15 1.66 41.83
N LYS A 2 -10.86 0.57 41.10
CA LYS A 2 -10.19 0.70 39.79
C LYS A 2 -11.16 1.25 38.74
N THR A 3 -10.68 2.13 37.88
CA THR A 3 -11.44 2.73 36.78
C THR A 3 -11.11 2.04 35.47
N LEU A 4 -12.15 1.60 34.78
CA LEU A 4 -12.06 0.94 33.48
C LEU A 4 -12.64 1.87 32.42
N LEU A 5 -11.99 1.97 31.27
CA LEU A 5 -12.60 2.52 30.06
C LEU A 5 -13.00 1.35 29.16
N ILE A 6 -14.30 1.24 28.88
CA ILE A 6 -14.87 0.24 27.99
C ILE A 6 -15.19 0.87 26.64
N VAL A 7 -14.82 0.19 25.55
CA VAL A 7 -14.95 0.69 24.18
C VAL A 7 -15.67 -0.36 23.34
N ASP A 8 -16.84 -0.01 22.84
CA ASP A 8 -17.70 -0.87 22.00
C ASP A 8 -18.68 0.02 21.24
N ASP A 9 -18.86 -0.22 19.94
CA ASP A 9 -19.71 0.59 19.07
C ASP A 9 -21.22 0.33 19.27
N HIS A 10 -21.58 -0.66 20.10
CA HIS A 10 -22.95 -1.03 20.48
C HIS A 10 -23.30 -0.51 21.89
N PRO A 11 -24.13 0.56 22.00
CA PRO A 11 -24.50 1.13 23.29
C PRO A 11 -25.12 0.13 24.27
N ILE A 12 -25.92 -0.82 23.78
CA ILE A 12 -26.56 -1.84 24.64
C ILE A 12 -25.54 -2.79 25.29
N VAL A 13 -24.44 -3.10 24.59
CA VAL A 13 -23.36 -3.94 25.11
C VAL A 13 -22.62 -3.20 26.21
N LEU A 14 -22.33 -1.91 26.00
CA LEU A 14 -21.71 -1.05 27.01
C LEU A 14 -22.53 -0.98 28.31
N GLU A 15 -23.86 -0.86 28.22
CA GLU A 15 -24.74 -0.86 29.41
C GLU A 15 -24.65 -2.20 30.16
N GLY A 16 -24.65 -3.32 29.43
CA GLY A 16 -24.51 -4.65 30.01
C GLY A 16 -23.19 -4.85 30.73
N ILE A 17 -22.08 -4.52 30.07
CA ILE A 17 -20.72 -4.60 30.63
C ILE A 17 -20.60 -3.68 31.85
N GLN A 18 -21.06 -2.43 31.74
CA GLN A 18 -21.03 -1.47 32.85
C GLN A 18 -21.78 -2.01 34.07
N SER A 19 -22.98 -2.55 33.89
CA SER A 19 -23.81 -3.09 34.98
C SER A 19 -23.09 -4.20 35.74
N VAL A 20 -22.47 -5.14 35.01
CA VAL A 20 -21.80 -6.29 35.60
C VAL A 20 -20.49 -5.90 36.28
N LEU A 21 -19.66 -5.07 35.65
CA LEU A 21 -18.38 -4.62 36.21
C LEU A 21 -18.58 -3.70 37.42
N SER A 22 -19.58 -2.81 37.38
CA SER A 22 -19.88 -1.92 38.52
C SER A 22 -20.31 -2.70 39.77
N LYS A 23 -21.13 -3.75 39.59
CA LYS A 23 -21.49 -4.67 40.70
C LYS A 23 -20.30 -5.41 41.29
N ASN A 24 -19.21 -5.51 40.54
CA ASN A 24 -17.96 -6.15 40.97
C ASN A 24 -16.92 -5.14 41.48
N GLY A 25 -17.30 -3.89 41.75
CA GLY A 25 -16.45 -2.90 42.40
C GLY A 25 -15.51 -2.16 41.46
N PHE A 26 -15.86 -2.04 40.17
CA PHE A 26 -15.13 -1.20 39.21
C PHE A 26 -15.90 0.08 38.90
N LYS A 27 -15.17 1.19 38.68
CA LYS A 27 -15.73 2.39 38.06
C LYS A 27 -15.63 2.23 36.55
N VAL A 28 -16.69 2.54 35.80
CA VAL A 28 -16.72 2.32 34.35
C VAL A 28 -16.95 3.63 33.59
N LEU A 29 -16.07 3.93 32.65
CA LEU A 29 -16.20 4.96 31.62
C LEU A 29 -16.51 4.28 30.29
N LYS A 30 -17.26 4.94 29.41
CA LYS A 30 -17.75 4.38 28.15
C LYS A 30 -17.29 5.20 26.95
N ALA A 31 -16.94 4.53 25.87
CA ALA A 31 -16.76 5.12 24.55
C ALA A 31 -17.42 4.25 23.47
N THR A 32 -18.07 4.88 22.49
CA THR A 32 -18.66 4.20 21.33
C THR A 32 -17.82 4.28 20.07
N THR A 33 -16.73 5.08 20.10
CA THR A 33 -15.80 5.25 18.98
C THR A 33 -14.36 5.30 19.50
N ALA A 34 -13.41 5.04 18.61
CA ALA A 34 -11.98 5.14 18.91
C ALA A 34 -11.59 6.57 19.33
N ASP A 35 -12.05 7.59 18.59
CA ASP A 35 -11.77 9.00 18.90
C ASP A 35 -12.31 9.40 20.28
N GLN A 36 -13.50 8.92 20.65
CA GLN A 36 -14.05 9.19 21.98
C GLN A 36 -13.21 8.51 23.07
N ALA A 37 -12.74 7.29 22.84
CA ALA A 37 -11.88 6.59 23.79
C ALA A 37 -10.55 7.33 24.02
N ILE A 38 -9.94 7.81 22.93
CA ILE A 38 -8.73 8.63 22.95
C ILE A 38 -8.95 9.93 23.72
N ALA A 39 -10.02 10.68 23.40
CA ALA A 39 -10.35 11.92 24.08
C ALA A 39 -10.58 11.72 25.60
N ILE A 40 -11.23 10.62 25.99
CA ILE A 40 -11.42 10.28 27.41
C ILE A 40 -10.08 9.94 28.07
N ALA A 41 -9.21 9.19 27.40
CA ALA A 41 -7.89 8.85 27.94
C ALA A 41 -7.00 10.10 28.16
N GLU A 42 -7.08 11.08 27.26
CA GLU A 42 -6.37 12.36 27.38
C GLU A 42 -6.92 13.22 28.51
N GLN A 43 -8.23 13.20 28.76
CA GLN A 43 -8.87 14.02 29.79
C GLN A 43 -8.86 13.38 31.19
N VAL A 44 -8.75 12.05 31.28
CA VAL A 44 -8.91 11.30 32.53
C VAL A 44 -7.63 10.52 32.87
N ASN A 45 -6.78 11.10 33.71
CA ASN A 45 -5.53 10.48 34.16
C ASN A 45 -5.72 9.20 35.01
N GLY A 46 -6.90 8.99 35.59
CA GLY A 46 -7.19 7.93 36.56
C GLY A 46 -7.72 6.62 35.99
N ILE A 47 -7.53 6.34 34.70
CA ILE A 47 -7.93 5.07 34.08
C ILE A 47 -6.88 4.00 34.41
N ASP A 48 -7.32 2.87 34.97
CA ASP A 48 -6.44 1.77 35.40
C ASP A 48 -6.33 0.65 34.34
N MET A 49 -7.32 0.48 33.46
CA MET A 49 -7.36 -0.58 32.46
C MET A 49 -8.38 -0.28 31.34
N TYR A 50 -8.16 -0.88 30.17
CA TYR A 50 -9.09 -0.85 29.04
C TYR A 50 -9.82 -2.19 28.84
N VAL A 51 -11.08 -2.12 28.41
CA VAL A 51 -11.79 -3.24 27.80
C VAL A 51 -12.22 -2.82 26.40
N VAL A 52 -11.71 -3.47 25.37
CA VAL A 52 -11.83 -3.00 23.97
C VAL A 52 -12.42 -4.10 23.10
N ASP A 53 -13.45 -3.78 22.33
CA ASP A 53 -13.91 -4.62 21.22
C ASP A 53 -13.00 -4.47 19.99
N LEU A 54 -12.79 -5.55 19.23
CA LEU A 54 -11.96 -5.52 18.03
C LEU A 54 -12.61 -4.81 16.84
N SER A 55 -13.93 -4.82 16.73
CA SER A 55 -14.65 -4.29 15.57
C SER A 55 -15.42 -3.06 15.96
N LEU A 56 -14.77 -1.91 15.79
CA LEU A 56 -15.40 -0.61 16.02
C LEU A 56 -16.01 -0.10 14.72
N LYS A 57 -16.96 0.85 14.83
CA LYS A 57 -17.56 1.53 13.68
C LYS A 57 -16.52 2.24 12.81
N GLU A 58 -16.91 2.53 11.57
CA GLU A 58 -16.11 3.25 10.57
C GLU A 58 -14.85 2.50 10.13
N GLY A 59 -14.81 1.17 10.32
CA GLY A 59 -13.71 0.32 9.86
C GLY A 59 -12.44 0.43 10.73
N THR A 60 -12.55 1.01 11.92
CA THR A 60 -11.42 1.10 12.86
C THR A 60 -11.25 -0.23 13.62
N ASP A 61 -10.05 -0.80 13.55
CA ASP A 61 -9.68 -1.98 14.33
C ASP A 61 -9.38 -1.61 15.79
N GLY A 62 -9.95 -2.36 16.73
CA GLY A 62 -9.68 -2.22 18.16
C GLY A 62 -8.20 -2.40 18.53
N ILE A 63 -7.43 -3.19 17.75
CA ILE A 63 -5.97 -3.26 17.92
C ILE A 63 -5.31 -1.92 17.61
N THR A 64 -5.69 -1.29 16.50
CA THR A 64 -5.19 0.04 16.12
C THR A 64 -5.49 1.09 17.19
N LEU A 65 -6.67 1.01 17.83
CA LEU A 65 -6.99 1.87 18.97
C LEU A 65 -6.04 1.64 20.16
N ILE A 66 -5.76 0.39 20.50
CA ILE A 66 -4.86 0.03 21.61
C ILE A 66 -3.45 0.57 21.33
N GLU A 67 -2.94 0.39 20.11
CA GLU A 67 -1.65 0.92 19.68
C GLU A 67 -1.61 2.45 19.78
N THR A 68 -2.64 3.12 19.25
CA THR A 68 -2.76 4.60 19.31
C THR A 68 -2.76 5.13 20.75
N LEU A 69 -3.49 4.47 21.67
CA LEU A 69 -3.50 4.86 23.09
C LEU A 69 -2.12 4.73 23.72
N ARG A 70 -1.37 3.69 23.37
CA ARG A 70 -0.02 3.45 23.89
C ARG A 70 0.99 4.46 23.36
N GLU A 71 0.94 4.77 22.07
CA GLU A 71 1.77 5.79 21.43
C GLU A 71 1.56 7.17 22.06
N LYS A 72 0.32 7.49 22.44
CA LYS A 72 -0.04 8.71 23.17
C LYS A 72 0.34 8.70 24.66
N GLY A 73 1.06 7.67 25.14
CA GLY A 73 1.50 7.55 26.52
C GLY A 73 0.43 7.06 27.50
N HIS A 74 -0.73 6.63 27.00
CA HIS A 74 -1.81 6.06 27.81
C HIS A 74 -1.71 4.53 27.89
N TYR A 75 -0.52 4.00 28.15
CA TYR A 75 -0.32 2.56 28.31
C TYR A 75 -1.01 2.06 29.58
N ARG A 76 -2.02 1.20 29.41
CA ARG A 76 -2.72 0.49 30.50
C ARG A 76 -2.92 -0.98 30.16
N PRO A 77 -3.00 -1.86 31.17
CA PRO A 77 -3.45 -3.22 30.97
C PRO A 77 -4.74 -3.25 30.17
N THR A 78 -4.82 -4.14 29.18
CA THR A 78 -5.93 -4.17 28.23
C THR A 78 -6.52 -5.57 28.12
N VAL A 79 -7.85 -5.65 28.23
CA VAL A 79 -8.63 -6.84 27.92
C VAL A 79 -9.34 -6.62 26.59
N VAL A 80 -9.03 -7.45 25.60
CA VAL A 80 -9.81 -7.49 24.36
C VAL A 80 -11.03 -8.37 24.58
N TYR A 81 -12.22 -7.84 24.29
CA TYR A 81 -13.50 -8.53 24.46
C TYR A 81 -14.31 -8.51 23.16
N THR A 82 -14.35 -9.63 22.42
CA THR A 82 -14.83 -9.62 21.03
C THR A 82 -15.69 -10.82 20.64
N MET A 83 -16.73 -10.63 19.82
CA MET A 83 -17.56 -11.72 19.25
C MET A 83 -16.84 -12.46 18.11
N HIS A 84 -15.72 -11.91 17.66
CA HIS A 84 -15.01 -12.36 16.48
C HIS A 84 -14.12 -13.57 16.78
N GLU A 85 -14.64 -14.76 16.49
CA GLU A 85 -13.95 -16.03 16.67
C GLU A 85 -13.28 -16.56 15.39
N GLU A 86 -13.26 -15.76 14.33
CA GLU A 86 -12.71 -16.19 13.05
C GLU A 86 -11.17 -16.28 13.11
N LEU A 87 -10.59 -17.27 12.43
CA LEU A 87 -9.17 -17.62 12.58
C LEU A 87 -8.20 -16.46 12.29
N TRP A 88 -8.59 -15.49 11.45
CA TRP A 88 -7.80 -14.30 11.19
C TRP A 88 -7.72 -13.37 12.40
N ASN A 89 -8.85 -13.12 13.07
CA ASN A 89 -8.90 -12.33 14.31
C ASN A 89 -8.13 -13.01 15.44
N ILE A 90 -8.19 -14.35 15.50
CA ILE A 90 -7.40 -15.15 16.44
C ILE A 90 -5.88 -14.97 16.21
N SER A 91 -5.45 -14.96 14.94
CA SER A 91 -4.03 -14.82 14.59
C SER A 91 -3.49 -13.42 14.90
N ILE A 92 -4.30 -12.38 14.71
CA ILE A 92 -3.98 -11.00 15.13
C ILE A 92 -3.84 -10.94 16.65
N LEU A 93 -4.82 -11.49 17.38
CA LEU A 93 -4.84 -11.54 18.84
C LEU A 93 -3.69 -12.33 19.45
N MET A 94 -3.19 -13.36 18.77
CA MET A 94 -1.99 -14.11 19.20
C MET A 94 -0.71 -13.26 19.19
N LYS A 95 -0.64 -12.25 18.31
CA LYS A 95 0.51 -11.34 18.17
C LYS A 95 0.33 -10.05 18.96
N ALA A 96 -0.91 -9.69 19.27
CA ALA A 96 -1.23 -8.49 20.04
C ALA A 96 -0.61 -8.56 21.44
N ASP A 97 0.09 -7.51 21.83
CA ASP A 97 0.64 -7.39 23.17
C ASP A 97 -0.44 -6.95 24.14
N VAL A 98 -1.38 -7.83 24.51
CA VAL A 98 -2.47 -7.53 25.45
C VAL A 98 -2.50 -8.52 26.61
N GLU A 99 -2.98 -8.06 27.77
CA GLU A 99 -2.99 -8.85 28.99
C GLU A 99 -4.20 -9.79 29.08
N GLY A 100 -5.31 -9.43 28.46
CA GLY A 100 -6.54 -10.21 28.48
C GLY A 100 -7.11 -10.43 27.08
N ILE A 101 -7.53 -11.66 26.77
CA ILE A 101 -8.30 -11.96 25.56
C ILE A 101 -9.52 -12.80 25.94
N VAL A 102 -10.70 -12.28 25.65
CA VAL A 102 -11.98 -12.95 25.94
C VAL A 102 -12.85 -12.91 24.70
N LEU A 103 -13.18 -14.08 24.15
CA LEU A 103 -14.24 -14.18 23.15
C LEU A 103 -15.60 -13.99 23.83
N LYS A 104 -16.40 -13.04 23.35
CA LYS A 104 -17.78 -12.80 23.77
C LYS A 104 -18.58 -14.08 23.50
N GLY A 105 -19.15 -14.65 24.55
CA GLY A 105 -20.04 -15.79 24.50
C GLY A 105 -21.21 -15.60 25.45
N ASP A 106 -21.89 -16.69 25.78
CA ASP A 106 -23.12 -16.63 26.59
C ASP A 106 -22.87 -16.26 28.07
N ASN A 107 -21.62 -16.27 28.54
CA ASN A 107 -21.28 -16.05 29.94
C ASN A 107 -20.43 -14.80 30.17
N ILE A 108 -21.09 -13.67 30.44
CA ILE A 108 -20.45 -12.39 30.77
C ILE A 108 -19.58 -12.42 32.04
N ASN A 109 -19.72 -13.44 32.91
CA ASN A 109 -18.86 -13.57 34.09
C ASN A 109 -17.42 -13.92 33.73
N GLU A 110 -17.17 -14.50 32.55
CA GLU A 110 -15.81 -14.75 32.07
C GLU A 110 -15.05 -13.43 31.85
N LEU A 111 -15.71 -12.40 31.32
CA LEU A 111 -15.16 -11.05 31.24
C LEU A 111 -14.80 -10.50 32.62
N VAL A 112 -15.68 -10.69 33.62
CA VAL A 112 -15.42 -10.24 35.00
C VAL A 112 -14.18 -10.91 35.58
N TYR A 113 -14.05 -12.23 35.36
CA TYR A 113 -12.90 -12.99 35.81
C TYR A 113 -11.61 -12.51 35.14
N ALA A 114 -11.65 -12.29 33.81
CA ALA A 114 -10.54 -11.76 33.05
C ALA A 114 -10.09 -10.38 33.57
N VAL A 115 -11.03 -9.46 33.75
CA VAL A 115 -10.75 -8.10 34.27
C VAL A 115 -10.14 -8.14 35.66
N LYS A 116 -10.64 -8.99 36.58
CA LYS A 116 -10.05 -9.17 37.90
C LYS A 116 -8.62 -9.72 37.83
N THR A 117 -8.42 -10.74 37.01
CA THR A 117 -7.11 -11.39 36.82
C THR A 117 -6.08 -10.40 36.27
N VAL A 118 -6.44 -9.64 35.25
CA VAL A 118 -5.59 -8.59 34.66
C VAL A 118 -5.38 -7.44 35.63
N ALA A 119 -6.37 -7.10 36.45
CA ALA A 119 -6.22 -6.08 37.47
C ALA A 119 -5.23 -6.49 38.57
N GLU A 120 -5.00 -7.79 38.78
CA GLU A 120 -4.00 -8.29 39.72
C GLU A 120 -2.59 -8.38 39.08
N GLY A 121 -2.44 -8.01 37.80
CA GLY A 121 -1.18 -8.05 37.07
C GLY A 121 -0.91 -9.36 36.34
N ASN A 122 -1.88 -10.27 36.28
CA ASN A 122 -1.77 -11.55 35.60
C ASN A 122 -2.35 -11.47 34.18
N ARG A 123 -1.86 -12.32 33.26
CA ARG A 123 -2.48 -12.47 31.93
C ARG A 123 -3.64 -13.47 31.97
N TYR A 124 -4.65 -13.25 31.14
CA TYR A 124 -5.80 -14.15 31.01
C TYR A 124 -6.21 -14.37 29.55
N GLN A 125 -6.52 -15.61 29.19
CA GLN A 125 -7.08 -15.98 27.89
C GLN A 125 -8.27 -16.91 28.13
N SER A 126 -9.41 -16.64 27.47
CA SER A 126 -10.60 -17.48 27.62
C SER A 126 -10.38 -18.87 27.04
N ALA A 127 -11.08 -19.87 27.58
CA ALA A 127 -10.97 -21.24 27.08
C ALA A 127 -11.39 -21.35 25.60
N ALA A 128 -12.39 -20.56 25.20
CA ALA A 128 -12.84 -20.45 23.81
C ALA A 128 -11.73 -19.89 22.90
N PHE A 129 -10.99 -18.88 23.35
CA PHE A 129 -9.83 -18.37 22.61
C PHE A 129 -8.73 -19.41 22.50
N ASP A 130 -8.44 -20.14 23.57
CA ASP A 130 -7.44 -21.21 23.59
C ASP A 130 -7.75 -22.35 22.60
N GLU A 131 -9.01 -22.74 22.47
CA GLU A 131 -9.47 -23.73 21.50
C GLU A 131 -9.27 -23.23 20.06
N LYS A 132 -9.71 -22.00 19.78
CA LYS A 132 -9.55 -21.36 18.47
C LYS A 132 -8.09 -21.11 18.12
N ARG A 133 -7.24 -20.77 19.09
CA ARG A 133 -5.79 -20.65 18.93
C ARG A 133 -5.19 -21.98 18.48
N LYS A 134 -5.59 -23.10 19.10
CA LYS A 134 -5.13 -24.44 18.68
C LYS A 134 -5.64 -24.79 17.28
N GLU A 135 -6.88 -24.46 16.96
CA GLU A 135 -7.44 -24.61 15.61
C GLU A 135 -6.64 -23.79 14.58
N ALA A 136 -6.35 -22.52 14.89
CA ALA A 136 -5.55 -21.63 14.04
C ALA A 136 -4.13 -22.17 13.85
N LEU A 137 -3.44 -22.57 14.93
CA LEU A 137 -2.10 -23.18 14.85
C LEU A 137 -2.10 -24.47 14.03
N ASN A 138 -3.11 -25.33 14.17
CA ASN A 138 -3.27 -26.52 13.34
C ASN A 138 -3.59 -26.16 11.87
N THR A 139 -4.19 -25.00 11.62
CA THR A 139 -4.51 -24.46 10.29
C THR A 139 -3.31 -23.79 9.62
N THR A 140 -2.34 -23.25 10.39
CA THR A 140 -1.11 -22.61 9.86
C THR A 140 -0.13 -23.57 9.14
N GLY A 141 -0.40 -24.89 9.13
CA GLY A 141 0.33 -25.89 8.35
C GLY A 141 -0.30 -26.30 7.01
N ILE A 142 -1.33 -25.60 6.54
CA ILE A 142 -2.21 -26.10 5.48
C ILE A 142 -1.73 -25.80 4.04
N LEU A 143 -1.16 -24.61 3.78
CA LEU A 143 -0.68 -24.26 2.44
C LEU A 143 0.74 -24.82 2.25
N SER A 144 0.95 -25.55 1.15
CA SER A 144 2.31 -25.94 0.76
C SER A 144 3.11 -24.71 0.36
N SER A 145 4.45 -24.80 0.34
CA SER A 145 5.31 -23.71 -0.15
C SER A 145 4.88 -23.23 -1.54
N LYS A 146 4.47 -24.14 -2.42
CA LYS A 146 3.92 -23.83 -3.76
C LYS A 146 2.56 -23.11 -3.70
N ASP A 147 1.68 -23.50 -2.77
CA ASP A 147 0.40 -22.80 -2.57
C ASP A 147 0.62 -21.37 -2.08
N ILE A 148 1.61 -21.16 -1.19
CA ILE A 148 1.97 -19.82 -0.68
C ILE A 148 2.57 -18.97 -1.80
N GLU A 149 3.45 -19.52 -2.63
CA GLU A 149 4.06 -18.78 -3.75
C GLU A 149 3.05 -18.36 -4.81
N ILE A 150 2.08 -19.24 -5.12
CA ILE A 150 0.98 -18.92 -6.02
C ILE A 150 0.10 -17.85 -5.40
N LEU A 151 -0.21 -17.95 -4.10
CA LEU A 151 -1.03 -16.98 -3.40
C LEU A 151 -0.38 -15.58 -3.32
N ARG A 152 0.95 -15.51 -3.19
CA ARG A 152 1.74 -14.25 -3.26
C ARG A 152 1.61 -13.56 -4.60
N ARG A 153 1.81 -14.30 -5.69
CA ARG A 153 1.69 -13.74 -7.05
C ARG A 153 0.26 -13.32 -7.35
N LEU A 154 -0.72 -14.10 -6.89
CA LEU A 154 -2.13 -13.73 -6.97
C LEU A 154 -2.48 -12.48 -6.17
N SER A 155 -1.87 -12.29 -4.99
CA SER A 155 -2.05 -11.05 -4.22
C SER A 155 -1.40 -9.83 -4.86
N ALA A 156 -0.41 -10.04 -5.73
CA ALA A 156 0.25 -9.00 -6.53
C ALA A 156 -0.45 -8.75 -7.88
N GLY A 157 -1.60 -9.38 -8.14
CA GLY A 157 -2.39 -9.15 -9.36
C GLY A 157 -2.09 -10.10 -10.53
N ALA A 158 -1.12 -11.00 -10.42
CA ALA A 158 -0.71 -11.86 -11.53
C ALA A 158 -1.82 -12.83 -11.99
N GLY A 159 -1.96 -12.95 -13.32
CA GLY A 159 -2.87 -13.90 -13.97
C GLY A 159 -2.34 -15.34 -13.96
N ASN A 160 -3.22 -16.32 -14.24
CA ASN A 160 -2.83 -17.74 -14.22
C ASN A 160 -1.68 -18.07 -15.19
N ARG A 161 -1.65 -17.40 -16.35
CA ARG A 161 -0.63 -17.59 -17.39
C ARG A 161 0.73 -17.02 -16.98
N GLU A 162 0.74 -15.86 -16.34
CA GLU A 162 1.96 -15.22 -15.82
C GLU A 162 2.57 -16.08 -14.72
N ILE A 163 1.76 -16.49 -13.74
CA ILE A 163 2.18 -17.39 -12.66
C ILE A 163 2.74 -18.70 -13.23
N ALA A 164 2.10 -19.27 -14.25
CA ALA A 164 2.56 -20.49 -14.89
C ALA A 164 3.93 -20.31 -15.56
N SER A 165 4.11 -19.19 -16.28
CA SER A 165 5.37 -18.84 -16.95
C SER A 165 6.51 -18.63 -15.94
N GLU A 166 6.29 -17.79 -14.92
CA GLU A 166 7.30 -17.45 -13.91
C GLU A 166 7.73 -18.66 -13.07
N MET A 167 6.77 -19.52 -12.70
CA MET A 167 7.05 -20.70 -11.88
C MET A 167 7.47 -21.91 -12.70
N GLN A 168 7.56 -21.79 -14.04
CA GLN A 168 7.87 -22.88 -14.97
C GLN A 168 6.95 -24.10 -14.78
N ILE A 169 5.65 -23.86 -14.59
CA ILE A 169 4.59 -24.88 -14.44
C ILE A 169 3.48 -24.66 -15.47
N SER A 170 2.55 -25.61 -15.61
CA SER A 170 1.40 -25.41 -16.52
C SER A 170 0.31 -24.56 -15.89
N GLU A 171 -0.46 -23.82 -16.69
CA GLU A 171 -1.65 -23.09 -16.21
C GLU A 171 -2.64 -24.00 -15.46
N LYS A 172 -2.76 -25.25 -15.92
CA LYS A 172 -3.57 -26.30 -15.26
C LYS A 172 -3.04 -26.65 -13.86
N THR A 173 -1.73 -26.55 -13.64
CA THR A 173 -1.10 -26.71 -12.33
C THR A 173 -1.42 -25.53 -11.43
N VAL A 174 -1.43 -24.30 -11.96
CA VAL A 174 -1.85 -23.09 -11.23
C VAL A 174 -3.32 -23.19 -10.80
N GLU A 175 -4.22 -23.61 -11.69
CA GLU A 175 -5.63 -23.85 -11.39
C GLU A 175 -5.83 -24.89 -10.28
N TYR A 176 -5.07 -25.99 -10.33
CA TYR A 176 -5.08 -27.03 -9.29
C TYR A 176 -4.70 -26.46 -7.93
N HIS A 177 -3.65 -25.63 -7.87
CA HIS A 177 -3.23 -24.98 -6.64
C HIS A 177 -4.23 -23.92 -6.16
N ARG A 178 -4.83 -23.13 -7.05
CA ARG A 178 -5.93 -22.18 -6.70
C ARG A 178 -7.12 -22.91 -6.07
N ALA A 179 -7.57 -24.01 -6.67
CA ALA A 179 -8.64 -24.82 -6.11
C ALA A 179 -8.28 -25.40 -4.73
N ASN A 180 -7.02 -25.82 -4.56
CA ASN A 180 -6.52 -26.27 -3.27
C ASN A 180 -6.47 -25.14 -2.24
N ILE A 181 -5.99 -23.95 -2.59
CA ILE A 181 -5.95 -22.77 -1.72
C ILE A 181 -7.36 -22.38 -1.28
N LEU A 182 -8.34 -22.32 -2.19
CA LEU A 182 -9.74 -22.04 -1.87
C LEU A 182 -10.30 -23.05 -0.86
N ARG A 183 -10.12 -24.35 -1.12
CA ARG A 183 -10.57 -25.43 -0.23
C ARG A 183 -9.90 -25.32 1.14
N LYS A 184 -8.59 -25.06 1.16
CA LYS A 184 -7.73 -25.02 2.35
C LYS A 184 -8.00 -23.79 3.22
N LEU A 185 -8.25 -22.63 2.61
CA LEU A 185 -8.63 -21.38 3.29
C LEU A 185 -10.16 -21.22 3.43
N ARG A 186 -10.92 -22.27 3.08
CA ARG A 186 -12.39 -22.34 3.09
C ARG A 186 -13.07 -21.15 2.38
N ALA A 187 -12.44 -20.61 1.36
CA ALA A 187 -12.89 -19.42 0.64
C ALA A 187 -13.70 -19.81 -0.61
N LYS A 188 -14.69 -18.99 -0.96
CA LYS A 188 -15.50 -19.16 -2.17
C LYS A 188 -14.87 -18.50 -3.38
N THR A 189 -14.09 -17.43 -3.17
CA THR A 189 -13.38 -16.69 -4.22
C THR A 189 -11.91 -16.50 -3.88
N MET A 190 -11.07 -16.28 -4.90
CA MET A 190 -9.65 -16.04 -4.65
C MET A 190 -9.40 -14.73 -3.90
N LEU A 191 -10.20 -13.70 -4.15
CA LEU A 191 -10.14 -12.46 -3.38
C LEU A 191 -10.39 -12.71 -1.88
N GLU A 192 -11.37 -13.56 -1.53
CA GLU A 192 -11.65 -13.96 -0.15
C GLU A 192 -10.51 -14.79 0.45
N ALA A 193 -9.92 -15.72 -0.31
CA ALA A 193 -8.75 -16.48 0.11
C ALA A 193 -7.53 -15.58 0.36
N THR A 194 -7.26 -14.62 -0.53
CA THR A 194 -6.17 -13.66 -0.39
C THR A 194 -6.35 -12.79 0.85
N LYS A 195 -7.54 -12.18 1.03
CA LYS A 195 -7.86 -11.41 2.24
C LYS A 195 -7.64 -12.20 3.53
N ARG A 196 -8.08 -13.47 3.56
CA ARG A 196 -7.85 -14.36 4.71
C ARG A 196 -6.39 -14.68 4.93
N ALA A 197 -5.64 -14.96 3.87
CA ALA A 197 -4.24 -15.31 3.99
C ALA A 197 -3.36 -14.12 4.43
N ILE A 198 -3.75 -12.91 4.04
CA ILE A 198 -3.18 -11.65 4.54
C ILE A 198 -3.44 -11.50 6.04
N ALA A 199 -4.70 -11.63 6.46
CA ALA A 199 -5.09 -11.47 7.84
C ALA A 199 -4.56 -12.59 8.76
N LEU A 200 -4.27 -13.78 8.22
CA LEU A 200 -3.59 -14.90 8.90
C LEU A 200 -2.06 -14.75 8.94
N GLY A 201 -1.47 -13.76 8.25
CA GLY A 201 -0.02 -13.58 8.13
C GLY A 201 0.70 -14.69 7.37
N ILE A 202 -0.02 -15.45 6.53
CA ILE A 202 0.52 -16.49 5.64
C ILE A 202 1.16 -15.82 4.41
N VAL A 203 0.56 -14.71 3.98
CA VAL A 203 1.08 -13.73 3.03
C VAL A 203 1.05 -12.40 3.75
N TYR A 204 2.07 -11.56 3.57
CA TYR A 204 2.04 -10.22 4.13
C TYR A 204 1.53 -9.28 3.03
N VAL A 205 0.44 -8.57 3.31
CA VAL A 205 0.36 -7.18 2.84
C VAL A 205 1.10 -6.39 3.90
N SER A 206 2.13 -5.66 3.48
CA SER A 206 2.82 -4.67 4.28
C SER A 206 1.92 -4.04 5.34
N MET A 207 2.26 -4.22 6.63
CA MET A 207 1.60 -3.55 7.74
C MET A 207 2.57 -2.57 8.41
N VAL A 208 2.01 -1.47 8.85
CA VAL A 208 2.64 -0.17 8.95
C VAL A 208 2.52 0.38 10.38
N THR A 209 3.62 0.83 10.99
CA THR A 209 3.57 1.83 12.08
C THR A 209 3.45 3.23 11.50
N ALA A 210 2.38 3.95 11.82
CA ALA A 210 2.17 5.32 11.35
C ALA A 210 2.77 6.33 12.32
N VAL A 211 3.70 7.17 11.86
CA VAL A 211 4.31 8.23 12.67
C VAL A 211 3.77 9.57 12.20
N ILE A 212 3.42 10.47 13.13
CA ILE A 212 3.16 11.88 12.78
C ILE A 212 4.52 12.53 12.52
N ILE A 213 4.94 12.57 11.26
CA ILE A 213 6.13 13.34 10.86
C ILE A 213 5.67 14.75 10.48
N PRO A 214 6.27 15.82 11.05
CA PRO A 214 6.05 17.17 10.55
C PRO A 214 6.43 17.21 9.06
N GLN A 215 5.53 17.70 8.21
CA GLN A 215 5.86 17.88 6.79
C GLN A 215 7.16 18.66 6.65
N PRO A 216 8.12 18.20 5.83
CA PRO A 216 9.27 19.02 5.53
C PRO A 216 8.79 20.30 4.84
N ALA A 217 9.15 21.40 5.48
CA ALA A 217 8.88 22.75 5.06
C ALA A 217 9.83 23.15 3.93
N ALA A 218 9.27 23.86 2.95
CA ALA A 218 9.98 24.65 1.94
C ALA A 218 10.88 23.90 0.95
N ALA A 219 11.01 24.45 -0.25
CA ALA A 219 11.91 23.97 -1.28
C ALA A 219 13.35 23.93 -0.74
N ALA A 220 14.04 22.80 -0.90
CA ALA A 220 15.45 22.65 -0.56
C ALA A 220 16.29 23.79 -1.17
N GLU A 221 17.24 24.33 -0.41
CA GLU A 221 18.03 25.51 -0.84
C GLU A 221 19.03 25.18 -1.97
N THR A 222 19.30 23.89 -2.23
CA THR A 222 20.28 23.41 -3.22
C THR A 222 19.72 22.33 -4.13
N LEU A 223 20.08 22.40 -5.42
CA LEU A 223 19.74 21.37 -6.42
C LEU A 223 20.39 20.01 -6.08
N PRO A 224 19.73 18.89 -6.39
CA PRO A 224 20.32 17.56 -6.21
C PRO A 224 21.50 17.32 -7.15
N GLU A 225 22.40 16.43 -6.75
CA GLU A 225 23.50 15.97 -7.61
C GLU A 225 23.03 14.82 -8.51
N ALA A 226 23.48 14.81 -9.77
CA ALA A 226 23.20 13.75 -10.73
C ALA A 226 24.24 12.62 -10.58
N VAL A 227 23.77 11.41 -10.26
CA VAL A 227 24.59 10.22 -10.03
C VAL A 227 24.43 9.26 -11.21
N ASP A 228 25.52 9.07 -11.95
CA ASP A 228 25.57 8.08 -13.04
C ASP A 228 25.79 6.67 -12.49
N LEU A 229 24.74 5.85 -12.50
CA LEU A 229 24.79 4.44 -12.10
C LEU A 229 25.11 3.49 -13.27
N GLY A 230 25.45 4.02 -14.44
CA GLY A 230 25.60 3.25 -15.68
C GLY A 230 24.27 2.89 -16.36
N LEU A 231 23.17 3.49 -15.92
CA LEU A 231 21.80 3.25 -16.42
C LEU A 231 21.45 4.21 -17.56
N SER A 232 20.21 4.16 -18.07
CA SER A 232 19.74 5.06 -19.14
C SER A 232 19.72 6.55 -18.74
N VAL A 233 19.52 6.84 -17.45
CA VAL A 233 19.45 8.19 -16.88
C VAL A 233 20.36 8.35 -15.67
N ASP A 234 20.70 9.60 -15.35
CA ASP A 234 21.35 9.93 -14.08
C ASP A 234 20.28 10.09 -12.98
N TRP A 235 20.53 9.50 -11.82
CA TRP A 235 19.61 9.54 -10.69
C TRP A 235 19.98 10.64 -9.70
N ALA A 236 19.01 11.34 -9.13
CA ALA A 236 19.26 12.30 -8.07
C ALA A 236 19.83 11.61 -6.82
N ASP A 237 20.78 12.26 -6.16
CA ASP A 237 21.34 11.78 -4.89
C ASP A 237 20.33 11.85 -3.71
N ARG A 238 19.27 12.65 -3.83
CA ARG A 238 18.23 12.87 -2.79
C ARG A 238 16.81 12.96 -3.36
N ASN A 239 15.81 12.81 -2.49
CA ASN A 239 14.40 12.98 -2.85
C ASN A 239 14.08 14.43 -3.24
N LEU A 240 13.03 14.63 -4.02
CA LEU A 240 12.54 15.96 -4.34
C LEU A 240 12.15 16.72 -3.06
N GLY A 241 12.72 17.90 -2.85
CA GLY A 241 12.50 18.70 -1.64
C GLY A 241 13.25 18.22 -0.40
N ALA A 242 14.21 17.29 -0.53
CA ALA A 242 15.10 16.88 0.56
C ALA A 242 16.40 17.70 0.60
N ASP A 243 16.88 18.00 1.81
CA ASP A 243 18.18 18.66 2.02
C ASP A 243 19.35 17.67 2.04
N THR A 244 19.09 16.38 2.31
CA THR A 244 20.10 15.32 2.31
C THR A 244 19.58 14.03 1.66
N PRO A 245 20.45 13.09 1.23
CA PRO A 245 20.04 11.79 0.71
C PRO A 245 19.16 10.95 1.66
N LEU A 246 19.23 11.21 2.98
CA LEU A 246 18.52 10.46 4.00
C LEU A 246 17.13 11.03 4.32
N ASP A 247 16.83 12.25 3.89
CA ASP A 247 15.55 12.89 4.18
C ASP A 247 14.46 12.36 3.23
N ALA A 248 13.25 12.22 3.76
CA ALA A 248 12.10 11.78 2.97
C ALA A 248 11.76 12.75 1.83
N GLY A 249 12.03 14.04 2.00
CA GLY A 249 11.62 15.09 1.06
C GLY A 249 10.11 15.31 1.04
N GLY A 250 9.61 15.92 -0.02
CA GLY A 250 8.19 16.19 -0.20
C GLY A 250 7.37 14.95 -0.55
N TYR A 251 6.12 14.94 -0.10
CA TYR A 251 5.10 13.99 -0.57
C TYR A 251 4.19 14.69 -1.56
N TYR A 252 3.83 14.00 -2.64
CA TYR A 252 3.02 14.55 -3.72
C TYR A 252 1.94 13.53 -4.09
N ALA A 253 0.71 14.01 -4.30
CA ALA A 253 -0.30 13.20 -4.98
C ALA A 253 0.02 13.17 -6.47
N PHE A 254 -0.43 12.13 -7.17
CA PHE A 254 -0.11 11.96 -8.58
C PHE A 254 -0.62 13.13 -9.43
N ALA A 255 0.21 13.64 -10.34
CA ALA A 255 -0.07 14.83 -11.16
C ALA A 255 -0.41 16.12 -10.38
N GLU A 256 -0.09 16.18 -9.08
CA GLU A 256 -0.12 17.40 -8.28
C GLU A 256 1.28 17.93 -8.04
N THR A 257 1.43 19.25 -8.11
CA THR A 257 2.74 19.89 -8.13
C THR A 257 3.18 20.47 -6.79
N GLU A 258 2.28 20.42 -5.80
CA GLU A 258 2.51 20.96 -4.46
C GLU A 258 2.14 19.92 -3.39
N PRO A 259 2.91 19.82 -2.29
CA PRO A 259 2.52 19.03 -1.13
C PRO A 259 1.27 19.60 -0.45
N LYS A 260 0.50 18.73 0.20
CA LYS A 260 -0.73 19.09 0.93
C LYS A 260 -0.72 18.56 2.36
N ALA A 261 -1.52 19.14 3.24
CA ALA A 261 -1.66 18.69 4.63
C ALA A 261 -2.36 17.33 4.76
N THR A 262 -3.23 16.98 3.80
CA THR A 262 -4.00 15.72 3.80
C THR A 262 -4.04 15.10 2.40
N TYR A 263 -3.98 13.77 2.35
CA TYR A 263 -3.97 12.97 1.12
C TYR A 263 -5.10 11.94 1.13
N ASP A 264 -6.18 12.24 0.42
CA ASP A 264 -7.30 11.33 0.26
C ASP A 264 -8.07 11.68 -1.03
N TRP A 265 -9.05 10.85 -1.38
CA TRP A 265 -9.87 11.05 -2.58
C TRP A 265 -10.68 12.36 -2.56
N THR A 266 -10.95 12.94 -1.39
CA THR A 266 -11.70 14.20 -1.27
C THR A 266 -10.81 15.43 -1.47
N THR A 267 -9.50 15.27 -1.26
CA THR A 267 -8.48 16.31 -1.43
C THR A 267 -7.68 16.15 -2.72
N TYR A 268 -7.85 15.05 -3.45
CA TYR A 268 -7.21 14.79 -4.74
C TYR A 268 -7.85 15.60 -5.87
N ILE A 269 -7.09 16.52 -6.48
CA ILE A 269 -7.65 17.51 -7.42
C ILE A 269 -8.07 16.90 -8.76
N HIS A 270 -7.49 15.75 -9.10
CA HIS A 270 -7.80 15.01 -10.33
C HIS A 270 -8.84 13.91 -10.11
N CYS A 271 -9.53 13.90 -8.97
CA CYS A 271 -10.71 13.06 -8.76
C CYS A 271 -11.82 13.44 -9.76
N ALA A 272 -12.45 12.45 -10.40
CA ALA A 272 -13.49 12.67 -11.42
C ALA A 272 -14.92 12.80 -10.85
N GLY A 273 -15.05 13.06 -9.54
CA GLY A 273 -16.33 13.32 -8.87
C GLY A 273 -16.86 12.14 -8.06
N GLU A 274 -16.31 10.94 -8.26
CA GLU A 274 -16.58 9.76 -7.44
C GLU A 274 -15.29 9.22 -6.82
N ILE A 275 -15.36 8.79 -5.55
CA ILE A 275 -14.21 8.20 -4.85
C ILE A 275 -13.71 6.98 -5.63
N GLY A 276 -12.41 6.95 -5.92
CA GLY A 276 -11.81 5.89 -6.74
C GLY A 276 -11.63 6.25 -8.21
N THR A 277 -12.16 7.38 -8.67
CA THR A 277 -12.17 7.76 -10.10
C THR A 277 -11.22 8.92 -10.39
N CYS A 278 -10.57 8.89 -11.55
CA CYS A 278 -9.60 9.91 -11.95
C CYS A 278 -9.96 10.55 -13.30
N LYS A 279 -9.63 11.84 -13.45
CA LYS A 279 -9.75 12.57 -14.71
C LYS A 279 -8.67 12.11 -15.69
N ASP A 280 -9.04 11.86 -16.93
CA ASP A 280 -8.09 11.64 -18.02
C ASP A 280 -7.15 12.85 -18.18
N LEU A 281 -5.85 12.61 -17.97
CA LEU A 281 -4.80 13.62 -18.08
C LEU A 281 -4.35 13.85 -19.54
N GLY A 282 -4.83 13.02 -20.48
CA GLY A 282 -4.49 13.09 -21.91
C GLY A 282 -3.11 12.56 -22.24
N THR A 283 -2.48 11.82 -21.33
CA THR A 283 -1.14 11.23 -21.49
C THR A 283 -0.97 10.00 -20.60
N ASP A 284 -0.16 9.05 -21.04
CA ASP A 284 0.29 7.86 -20.31
C ASP A 284 1.60 8.10 -19.53
N ASN A 285 2.18 9.30 -19.61
CA ASN A 285 3.36 9.68 -18.87
C ASN A 285 3.40 11.19 -18.58
N ILE A 286 3.36 11.55 -17.30
CA ILE A 286 3.41 12.94 -16.87
C ILE A 286 4.83 13.48 -16.70
N ALA A 287 5.87 12.64 -16.77
CA ALA A 287 7.26 13.09 -16.61
C ALA A 287 7.64 14.15 -17.66
N GLY A 288 8.28 15.24 -17.22
CA GLY A 288 8.64 16.37 -18.09
C GLY A 288 7.47 17.31 -18.45
N THR A 289 6.24 17.03 -18.02
CA THR A 289 5.06 17.85 -18.33
C THR A 289 4.78 18.89 -17.24
N HIS A 290 3.73 19.69 -17.41
CA HIS A 290 3.27 20.63 -16.37
C HIS A 290 2.65 19.94 -15.14
N TYR A 291 2.46 18.62 -15.17
CA TYR A 291 2.03 17.81 -14.03
C TYR A 291 3.21 17.24 -13.21
N ASP A 292 4.45 17.42 -13.68
CA ASP A 292 5.66 16.89 -13.03
C ASP A 292 6.25 17.91 -12.03
N PRO A 293 6.15 17.66 -10.71
CA PRO A 293 6.73 18.53 -9.70
C PRO A 293 8.26 18.63 -9.77
N ALA A 294 8.97 17.57 -10.18
CA ALA A 294 10.44 17.62 -10.29
C ALA A 294 10.86 18.56 -11.42
N THR A 295 10.16 18.50 -12.55
CA THR A 295 10.38 19.42 -13.68
C THR A 295 10.15 20.87 -13.27
N LEU A 296 9.05 21.15 -12.55
CA LEU A 296 8.68 22.50 -12.16
C LEU A 296 9.57 23.09 -11.07
N LEU A 297 10.01 22.26 -10.10
CA LEU A 297 10.78 22.73 -8.94
C LEU A 297 12.29 22.78 -9.22
N LEU A 298 12.84 21.83 -9.98
CA LEU A 298 14.28 21.73 -10.20
C LEU A 298 14.71 22.33 -11.55
N GLY A 299 13.86 22.27 -12.58
CA GLY A 299 14.20 22.71 -13.93
C GLY A 299 15.41 21.97 -14.52
N ASP A 300 16.07 22.59 -15.50
CA ASP A 300 17.35 22.11 -16.08
C ASP A 300 17.37 20.61 -16.47
N GLY A 301 16.27 20.13 -17.05
CA GLY A 301 16.14 18.74 -17.53
C GLY A 301 15.90 17.69 -16.45
N TRP A 302 15.74 18.08 -15.19
CA TRP A 302 15.24 17.19 -14.14
C TRP A 302 13.76 16.87 -14.36
N ARG A 303 13.38 15.62 -14.10
CA ARG A 303 12.00 15.13 -14.19
C ARG A 303 11.75 13.97 -13.25
N MET A 304 10.49 13.57 -13.11
CA MET A 304 10.14 12.27 -12.54
C MET A 304 10.72 11.11 -13.38
N PRO A 305 11.07 9.97 -12.74
CA PRO A 305 11.42 8.76 -13.46
C PRO A 305 10.18 8.11 -14.08
N THR A 306 10.37 7.37 -15.16
CA THR A 306 9.35 6.47 -15.72
C THR A 306 9.37 5.11 -15.01
N ALA A 307 8.30 4.32 -15.17
CA ALA A 307 8.27 2.95 -14.66
C ALA A 307 9.44 2.11 -15.20
N ALA A 308 9.72 2.20 -16.51
CA ALA A 308 10.81 1.46 -17.15
C ALA A 308 12.21 1.84 -16.61
N GLU A 309 12.43 3.11 -16.25
CA GLU A 309 13.69 3.54 -15.63
C GLU A 309 13.83 3.00 -14.20
N CYS A 310 12.73 2.93 -13.45
CA CYS A 310 12.73 2.28 -12.14
C CYS A 310 12.93 0.76 -12.25
N GLU A 311 12.35 0.09 -13.26
CA GLU A 311 12.62 -1.33 -13.56
C GLU A 311 14.10 -1.54 -13.87
N GLU A 312 14.68 -0.69 -14.72
CA GLU A 312 16.11 -0.73 -15.05
C GLU A 312 16.99 -0.59 -13.80
N LEU A 313 16.64 0.34 -12.89
CA LEU A 313 17.35 0.49 -11.61
C LEU A 313 17.30 -0.80 -10.78
N VAL A 314 16.14 -1.42 -10.66
CA VAL A 314 15.93 -2.64 -9.87
C VAL A 314 16.65 -3.85 -10.49
N ASP A 315 16.62 -3.97 -11.81
CA ASP A 315 17.17 -5.14 -12.52
C ASP A 315 18.68 -5.06 -12.71
N ALA A 316 19.22 -3.86 -12.95
CA ALA A 316 20.63 -3.68 -13.29
C ALA A 316 21.53 -3.41 -12.07
N CYS A 317 21.00 -2.82 -10.99
CA CYS A 317 21.77 -2.55 -9.78
C CYS A 317 21.62 -3.68 -8.75
N THR A 318 22.64 -3.82 -7.89
CA THR A 318 22.45 -4.56 -6.63
C THR A 318 21.82 -3.63 -5.61
N PHE A 319 20.95 -4.15 -4.75
CA PHE A 319 20.40 -3.37 -3.65
C PHE A 319 20.53 -4.11 -2.31
N ALA A 320 20.66 -3.33 -1.23
CA ALA A 320 20.70 -3.83 0.13
C ALA A 320 20.05 -2.85 1.09
N GLY A 321 19.28 -3.38 2.05
CA GLY A 321 18.78 -2.60 3.17
C GLY A 321 19.89 -2.23 4.16
N ASP A 322 19.86 -1.01 4.67
CA ASP A 322 20.80 -0.48 5.66
C ASP A 322 20.08 0.48 6.61
N GLN A 323 20.74 0.88 7.69
CA GLN A 323 20.20 1.84 8.66
C GLN A 323 21.25 2.89 9.02
N TYR A 324 20.91 4.16 8.81
CA TYR A 324 21.73 5.32 9.16
C TYR A 324 21.05 6.08 10.30
N GLY A 325 21.53 5.87 11.53
CA GLY A 325 20.88 6.40 12.72
C GLY A 325 19.47 5.84 12.87
N ASP A 326 18.47 6.71 12.88
CA ASP A 326 17.06 6.33 12.97
C ASP A 326 16.40 6.12 11.60
N THR A 327 17.13 6.28 10.49
CA THR A 327 16.58 6.15 9.13
C THR A 327 16.95 4.81 8.51
N CYS A 328 15.95 3.99 8.18
CA CYS A 328 16.15 2.81 7.36
C CYS A 328 16.16 3.19 5.87
N VAL A 329 17.06 2.59 5.11
CA VAL A 329 17.29 2.92 3.70
C VAL A 329 17.47 1.67 2.86
N VAL A 330 17.34 1.83 1.54
CA VAL A 330 17.83 0.88 0.55
C VAL A 330 18.91 1.58 -0.26
N THR A 331 20.08 0.94 -0.36
CA THR A 331 21.19 1.44 -1.19
C THR A 331 21.22 0.67 -2.49
N PHE A 332 21.08 1.36 -3.62
CA PHE A 332 21.31 0.80 -4.95
C PHE A 332 22.75 1.08 -5.36
N SER A 333 23.48 0.04 -5.74
CA SER A 333 24.88 0.11 -6.16
C SER A 333 25.04 -0.41 -7.58
N ALA A 334 25.65 0.43 -8.42
CA ALA A 334 26.01 0.10 -9.78
C ALA A 334 27.05 -1.04 -9.79
N PRO A 335 26.90 -2.06 -10.65
CA PRO A 335 27.78 -3.23 -10.64
C PRO A 335 29.23 -2.89 -11.02
N ASP A 336 29.44 -1.92 -11.92
CA ASP A 336 30.75 -1.70 -12.56
C ASP A 336 31.46 -0.40 -12.10
N THR A 337 30.72 0.61 -11.66
CA THR A 337 31.30 1.93 -11.31
C THR A 337 31.52 2.11 -9.82
N GLY A 338 30.85 1.32 -8.97
CA GLY A 338 30.82 1.52 -7.51
C GLY A 338 30.03 2.75 -7.06
N ASN A 339 29.43 3.49 -8.00
CA ASN A 339 28.50 4.57 -7.67
C ASN A 339 27.24 3.99 -7.03
N ARG A 340 26.66 4.76 -6.12
CA ARG A 340 25.48 4.35 -5.37
C ARG A 340 24.55 5.52 -5.09
N ILE A 341 23.26 5.21 -5.01
CA ILE A 341 22.25 6.11 -4.47
C ILE A 341 21.61 5.47 -3.25
N ILE A 342 21.19 6.31 -2.30
CA ILE A 342 20.53 5.89 -1.07
C ILE A 342 19.09 6.41 -1.12
N LEU A 343 18.14 5.50 -1.00
CA LEU A 343 16.72 5.81 -0.96
C LEU A 343 16.20 5.48 0.44
N PRO A 344 15.75 6.48 1.23
CA PRO A 344 15.13 6.21 2.52
C PRO A 344 13.82 5.43 2.34
N LEU A 345 13.51 4.57 3.30
CA LEU A 345 12.21 3.91 3.42
C LEU A 345 11.20 4.93 3.95
N ALA A 346 10.88 5.90 3.09
CA ALA A 346 10.10 7.10 3.42
C ALA A 346 8.59 6.84 3.45
N GLY A 347 8.14 5.66 3.05
CA GLY A 347 6.74 5.29 3.04
C GLY A 347 5.81 6.19 2.21
N TYR A 348 4.57 6.37 2.65
CA TYR A 348 3.53 7.14 1.93
C TYR A 348 2.53 7.81 2.89
N MET A 349 1.88 8.88 2.45
CA MET A 349 0.88 9.62 3.21
C MET A 349 -0.55 9.24 2.81
N THR A 350 -1.42 9.05 3.80
CA THR A 350 -2.88 9.03 3.62
C THR A 350 -3.57 9.75 4.79
N GLY A 351 -4.60 10.54 4.48
CA GLY A 351 -5.06 11.61 5.36
C GLY A 351 -3.88 12.50 5.77
N ALA A 352 -3.77 12.82 7.05
CA ALA A 352 -2.66 13.57 7.63
C ALA A 352 -1.52 12.69 8.20
N ARG A 353 -1.48 11.40 7.86
CA ARG A 353 -0.61 10.41 8.52
C ARG A 353 0.38 9.81 7.54
N LEU A 354 1.60 9.58 8.03
CA LEU A 354 2.64 8.87 7.31
C LEU A 354 2.60 7.39 7.64
N TYR A 355 2.65 6.56 6.62
CA TYR A 355 2.63 5.11 6.65
C TYR A 355 3.94 4.56 6.09
N THR A 356 4.35 3.39 6.58
CA THR A 356 5.51 2.55 6.29
C THR A 356 6.88 3.19 6.52
N PHE A 357 6.92 4.34 7.17
CA PHE A 357 8.19 4.99 7.46
C PHE A 357 9.15 4.04 8.21
N ASN A 358 10.38 3.97 7.72
CA ASN A 358 11.44 3.06 8.16
C ASN A 358 11.19 1.55 7.99
N SER A 359 10.06 1.14 7.44
CA SER A 359 9.79 -0.26 7.10
C SER A 359 9.73 -0.50 5.60
N GLU A 360 9.16 0.44 4.84
CA GLU A 360 9.04 0.40 3.38
C GLU A 360 9.11 1.79 2.73
N GLY A 361 9.41 1.82 1.44
CA GLY A 361 9.48 3.02 0.62
C GLY A 361 8.52 2.94 -0.55
N ALA A 362 7.83 4.04 -0.85
CA ALA A 362 7.05 4.22 -2.06
C ALA A 362 7.58 5.45 -2.82
N TYR A 363 7.88 5.24 -4.10
CA TYR A 363 8.51 6.22 -4.98
C TYR A 363 7.70 6.37 -6.25
N MET A 364 7.13 7.55 -6.44
CA MET A 364 6.22 7.85 -7.54
C MET A 364 6.97 7.92 -8.87
N THR A 365 6.42 7.29 -9.91
CA THR A 365 6.87 7.45 -11.29
C THR A 365 5.94 8.40 -12.05
N GLY A 366 6.42 8.94 -13.17
CA GLY A 366 5.59 9.71 -14.09
C GLY A 366 4.66 8.85 -14.96
N THR A 367 4.87 7.52 -14.98
CA THR A 367 4.07 6.61 -15.81
C THR A 367 2.69 6.38 -15.20
N CYS A 368 1.67 6.41 -16.06
CA CYS A 368 0.31 6.02 -15.69
C CYS A 368 -0.25 5.01 -16.70
N GLU A 369 -0.98 4.04 -16.17
CA GLU A 369 -1.71 3.07 -16.98
C GLU A 369 -3.20 3.33 -16.91
N PHE A 370 -3.87 3.14 -18.04
CA PHE A 370 -5.31 3.30 -18.17
C PHE A 370 -5.94 1.93 -18.43
N GLU A 371 -6.70 1.43 -17.46
CA GLU A 371 -7.70 0.40 -17.74
C GLU A 371 -9.06 1.06 -17.94
N SER A 372 -9.58 0.98 -19.16
CA SER A 372 -10.94 1.40 -19.49
C SER A 372 -11.92 0.27 -19.16
N TYR A 373 -12.74 0.48 -18.14
CA TYR A 373 -13.92 -0.34 -17.88
C TYR A 373 -15.17 0.31 -18.52
N GLY A 374 -15.20 0.36 -19.85
CA GLY A 374 -16.34 0.87 -20.63
C GLY A 374 -16.33 2.38 -20.89
N ASP A 375 -17.48 2.93 -21.29
CA ASP A 375 -17.61 4.27 -21.90
C ASP A 375 -17.58 5.45 -20.90
N GLU A 376 -17.49 5.22 -19.59
CA GLU A 376 -17.68 6.29 -18.58
C GLU A 376 -16.58 6.39 -17.50
N TRP A 377 -15.65 5.43 -17.37
CA TRP A 377 -14.67 5.43 -16.26
C TRP A 377 -13.30 4.89 -16.68
N SER A 378 -12.23 5.57 -16.24
CA SER A 378 -10.85 5.11 -16.35
C SER A 378 -10.23 5.04 -14.95
N ASP A 379 -9.83 3.85 -14.53
CA ASP A 379 -8.93 3.69 -13.38
C ASP A 379 -7.56 4.19 -13.84
N ILE A 380 -7.16 5.38 -13.39
CA ILE A 380 -5.79 5.85 -13.55
C ILE A 380 -5.01 5.29 -12.37
N GLY A 381 -4.36 4.16 -12.60
CA GLY A 381 -3.31 3.68 -11.70
C GLY A 381 -2.03 4.42 -12.05
N ASN A 382 -1.58 5.32 -11.17
CA ASN A 382 -0.18 5.74 -11.25
C ASN A 382 0.71 4.52 -11.01
N ILE A 383 1.89 4.48 -11.60
CA ILE A 383 2.87 3.43 -11.29
C ILE A 383 3.86 3.96 -10.25
N ALA A 384 4.25 3.10 -9.31
CA ALA A 384 5.20 3.42 -8.26
C ALA A 384 6.23 2.29 -8.10
N MET A 385 7.45 2.67 -7.69
CA MET A 385 8.43 1.73 -7.17
C MET A 385 8.17 1.53 -5.67
N LEU A 386 7.96 0.28 -5.27
CA LEU A 386 7.77 -0.15 -3.89
C LEU A 386 8.99 -0.93 -3.43
N MET A 387 9.48 -0.64 -2.22
CA MET A 387 10.65 -1.35 -1.70
C MET A 387 10.65 -1.52 -0.18
N ASN A 388 11.39 -2.52 0.26
CA ASN A 388 11.83 -2.72 1.64
C ASN A 388 13.28 -3.22 1.62
N SER A 389 13.82 -3.59 2.79
CA SER A 389 15.22 -4.03 2.91
C SER A 389 15.60 -5.25 2.07
N ASN A 390 14.63 -6.02 1.55
CA ASN A 390 14.85 -7.28 0.83
C ASN A 390 14.19 -7.34 -0.55
N LEU A 391 13.44 -6.31 -0.94
CA LEU A 391 12.65 -6.31 -2.16
C LEU A 391 12.55 -4.90 -2.72
N ALA A 392 12.71 -4.76 -4.03
CA ALA A 392 12.30 -3.58 -4.79
C ALA A 392 11.55 -4.07 -6.03
N LEU A 393 10.41 -3.46 -6.33
CA LEU A 393 9.56 -3.83 -7.47
C LEU A 393 8.74 -2.65 -7.96
N ILE A 394 8.23 -2.77 -9.18
CA ILE A 394 7.33 -1.79 -9.79
C ILE A 394 5.90 -2.33 -9.73
N SER A 395 4.95 -1.49 -9.31
CA SER A 395 3.55 -1.89 -9.11
C SER A 395 2.62 -0.69 -9.28
N TYR A 396 1.32 -0.97 -9.42
CA TYR A 396 0.27 0.03 -9.30
C TYR A 396 0.34 0.73 -7.94
N GLY A 397 0.26 2.04 -7.98
CA GLY A 397 0.07 2.92 -6.83
C GLY A 397 -1.40 3.34 -6.69
N SER A 398 -1.61 4.30 -5.80
CA SER A 398 -2.90 4.95 -5.60
C SER A 398 -2.71 6.46 -5.72
N PRO A 399 -3.35 7.12 -6.70
CA PRO A 399 -2.96 8.47 -7.13
C PRO A 399 -3.24 9.55 -6.09
N GLN A 400 -4.20 9.31 -5.21
CA GLN A 400 -4.56 10.18 -4.10
C GLN A 400 -3.58 10.16 -2.93
N LEU A 401 -2.70 9.14 -2.85
CA LEU A 401 -1.71 9.02 -1.77
C LEU A 401 -0.58 10.02 -1.98
N GLY A 402 -0.06 10.57 -0.88
CA GLY A 402 1.17 11.36 -0.94
C GLY A 402 2.37 10.42 -1.00
N VAL A 403 3.15 10.50 -2.06
CA VAL A 403 4.31 9.62 -2.27
C VAL A 403 5.54 10.46 -2.58
N THR A 404 6.71 9.99 -2.16
CA THR A 404 7.98 10.68 -2.44
C THR A 404 8.40 10.50 -3.90
N ILE A 405 9.26 11.39 -4.40
CA ILE A 405 9.79 11.35 -5.76
C ILE A 405 11.31 11.35 -5.68
N ARG A 406 11.95 10.44 -6.42
CA ARG A 406 13.40 10.46 -6.67
C ARG A 406 13.64 10.92 -8.12
N PRO A 407 14.00 12.20 -8.35
CA PRO A 407 14.15 12.73 -9.70
C PRO A 407 15.26 12.04 -10.50
N VAL A 408 15.13 12.13 -11.82
CA VAL A 408 16.16 11.70 -12.78
C VAL A 408 16.45 12.81 -13.77
N LYS A 409 17.61 12.71 -14.43
CA LYS A 409 18.05 13.65 -15.46
C LYS A 409 18.60 12.89 -16.66
N GLU A 410 18.27 13.39 -17.85
CA GLU A 410 18.84 12.88 -19.10
C GLU A 410 20.37 13.03 -19.08
N LYS A 411 21.08 11.99 -19.52
CA LYS A 411 22.53 12.05 -19.62
C LYS A 411 22.95 13.13 -20.59
N ALA A 412 23.93 13.95 -20.20
CA ALA A 412 24.55 14.90 -21.11
C ALA A 412 25.16 14.11 -22.28
N SER A 413 24.60 14.26 -23.48
CA SER A 413 25.12 13.57 -24.66
C SER A 413 26.63 13.82 -24.80
N THR A 414 27.45 12.80 -24.56
CA THR A 414 28.79 12.77 -25.15
C THR A 414 28.60 12.78 -26.64
N SER A 415 29.16 13.77 -27.34
CA SER A 415 29.07 13.91 -28.78
C SER A 415 29.66 12.67 -29.46
N VAL A 416 28.82 11.67 -29.70
CA VAL A 416 29.07 10.60 -30.63
C VAL A 416 28.12 10.88 -31.80
N ALA A 417 28.68 10.91 -33.00
CA ALA A 417 27.98 11.18 -34.24
C ALA A 417 26.62 10.46 -34.30
N PRO A 418 25.59 11.07 -34.90
CA PRO A 418 24.22 10.61 -34.77
C PRO A 418 24.11 9.17 -35.23
N VAL A 419 23.87 8.26 -34.28
CA VAL A 419 23.32 6.96 -34.60
C VAL A 419 21.89 7.27 -35.06
N LEU A 420 21.65 7.00 -36.34
CA LEU A 420 20.39 7.19 -37.03
C LEU A 420 19.21 6.91 -36.09
N SER A 421 18.38 7.94 -35.90
CA SER A 421 17.03 7.80 -35.36
C SER A 421 16.38 6.59 -36.00
N ALA A 422 15.91 5.63 -35.21
CA ALA A 422 15.02 4.60 -35.74
C ALA A 422 13.89 5.33 -36.46
N SER A 423 13.76 5.10 -37.77
CA SER A 423 12.69 5.69 -38.57
C SER A 423 11.36 5.40 -37.88
N PRO A 424 10.49 6.41 -37.68
CA PRO A 424 9.20 6.20 -37.05
C PRO A 424 8.46 5.10 -37.81
N ALA A 425 7.89 4.14 -37.07
CA ALA A 425 7.15 3.03 -37.66
C ALA A 425 6.09 3.57 -38.62
N THR A 426 6.11 3.11 -39.87
CA THR A 426 5.19 3.55 -40.91
C THR A 426 4.00 2.63 -40.98
N VAL A 427 2.83 3.17 -41.33
CA VAL A 427 1.62 2.37 -41.56
C VAL A 427 1.84 1.43 -42.74
N THR A 428 1.73 0.13 -42.52
CA THR A 428 1.86 -0.88 -43.58
C THR A 428 0.51 -1.26 -44.17
N GLN A 429 -0.54 -1.34 -43.34
CA GLN A 429 -1.89 -1.68 -43.80
C GLN A 429 -2.95 -1.24 -42.79
N ILE A 430 -4.13 -0.86 -43.28
CA ILE A 430 -5.29 -0.50 -42.47
C ILE A 430 -6.42 -1.47 -42.77
N TYR A 431 -7.18 -1.84 -41.74
CA TYR A 431 -8.31 -2.75 -41.81
C TYR A 431 -9.55 -2.10 -41.21
N THR A 432 -10.73 -2.48 -41.71
CA THR A 432 -11.99 -2.31 -40.97
C THR A 432 -12.03 -3.28 -39.79
N VAL A 433 -12.94 -3.05 -38.83
CA VAL A 433 -13.14 -3.95 -37.67
C VAL A 433 -13.56 -5.36 -38.11
N ASP A 434 -14.27 -5.51 -39.24
CA ASP A 434 -14.60 -6.80 -39.85
C ASP A 434 -13.44 -7.44 -40.64
N GLY A 435 -12.23 -6.85 -40.58
CA GLY A 435 -11.00 -7.43 -41.13
C GLY A 435 -10.77 -7.19 -42.62
N LYS A 436 -11.50 -6.27 -43.26
CA LYS A 436 -11.28 -5.93 -44.68
C LYS A 436 -10.16 -4.90 -44.84
N PRO A 437 -9.18 -5.14 -45.73
CA PRO A 437 -8.09 -4.20 -45.94
C PRO A 437 -8.56 -2.94 -46.69
N LEU A 438 -8.07 -1.78 -46.25
CA LEU A 438 -8.36 -0.45 -46.80
C LEU A 438 -7.13 0.26 -47.39
N GLY A 439 -5.98 -0.41 -47.46
CA GLY A 439 -4.71 0.18 -47.89
C GLY A 439 -3.93 0.81 -46.73
N SER A 440 -2.90 1.60 -47.00
CA SER A 440 -1.98 2.13 -45.97
C SER A 440 -2.11 3.62 -45.65
N SER A 441 -3.07 4.34 -46.27
CA SER A 441 -3.24 5.78 -46.07
C SER A 441 -4.41 6.13 -45.12
N ILE A 442 -4.10 6.81 -44.03
CA ILE A 442 -5.08 7.30 -43.03
C ILE A 442 -6.01 8.38 -43.61
N GLU A 443 -5.51 9.14 -44.59
CA GLU A 443 -6.25 10.22 -45.26
C GLU A 443 -7.40 9.68 -46.11
N SER A 444 -7.26 8.47 -46.64
CA SER A 444 -8.31 7.80 -47.43
C SER A 444 -9.40 7.10 -46.60
N LEU A 445 -9.31 7.12 -45.26
CA LEU A 445 -10.30 6.44 -44.42
C LEU A 445 -11.65 7.17 -44.42
N PRO A 446 -12.78 6.43 -44.44
CA PRO A 446 -14.12 6.99 -44.32
C PRO A 446 -14.25 7.95 -43.14
N SER A 447 -15.08 8.99 -43.29
CA SER A 447 -15.25 10.06 -42.31
C SER A 447 -15.81 9.58 -40.96
N ARG A 448 -16.44 8.39 -40.91
CA ARG A 448 -16.90 7.75 -39.68
C ARG A 448 -16.56 6.27 -39.67
N GLY A 449 -16.10 5.78 -38.53
CA GLY A 449 -15.83 4.36 -38.32
C GLY A 449 -14.63 4.09 -37.43
N ILE A 450 -14.46 2.80 -37.11
CA ILE A 450 -13.31 2.28 -36.36
C ILE A 450 -12.42 1.50 -37.33
N PHE A 451 -11.11 1.75 -37.27
CA PHE A 451 -10.12 1.17 -38.16
C PHE A 451 -8.93 0.65 -37.35
N LEU A 452 -8.32 -0.45 -37.81
CA LEU A 452 -7.14 -1.06 -37.21
C LEU A 452 -5.94 -0.86 -38.14
N ILE A 453 -4.83 -0.34 -37.61
CA ILE A 453 -3.64 0.05 -38.36
C ILE A 453 -2.49 -0.86 -37.97
N LEU A 454 -2.02 -1.65 -38.94
CA LEU A 454 -0.80 -2.41 -38.81
C LEU A 454 0.40 -1.52 -39.14
N MET A 455 1.38 -1.52 -38.26
CA MET A 455 2.60 -0.72 -38.34
C MET A 455 3.78 -1.61 -38.80
N SER A 456 4.83 -1.01 -39.36
CA SER A 456 6.00 -1.74 -39.88
C SER A 456 6.83 -2.46 -38.80
N ASP A 457 6.64 -2.10 -37.53
CA ASP A 457 7.24 -2.73 -36.36
C ASP A 457 6.38 -3.89 -35.79
N GLY A 458 5.25 -4.21 -36.43
CA GLY A 458 4.36 -5.30 -36.03
C GLY A 458 3.28 -4.91 -35.02
N HIS A 459 3.27 -3.67 -34.53
CA HIS A 459 2.22 -3.18 -33.63
C HIS A 459 0.93 -2.85 -34.39
N CYS A 460 -0.21 -2.96 -33.71
CA CYS A 460 -1.52 -2.61 -34.24
C CYS A 460 -2.12 -1.44 -33.43
N LYS A 461 -2.56 -0.37 -34.10
CA LYS A 461 -3.18 0.81 -33.48
C LYS A 461 -4.64 0.96 -33.93
N LYS A 462 -5.53 1.38 -33.03
CA LYS A 462 -6.94 1.64 -33.33
C LYS A 462 -7.16 3.13 -33.61
N ILE A 463 -7.82 3.46 -34.72
CA ILE A 463 -8.29 4.83 -35.02
C ILE A 463 -9.81 4.87 -35.02
N ILE A 464 -10.38 5.89 -34.39
CA ILE A 464 -11.82 6.16 -34.37
C ILE A 464 -12.06 7.52 -35.01
N LYS A 465 -12.76 7.56 -36.15
CA LYS A 465 -13.24 8.81 -36.77
C LYS A 465 -14.72 9.02 -36.38
N LYS A 466 -15.00 10.13 -35.70
CA LYS A 466 -16.33 10.52 -35.17
C LYS A 466 -17.14 11.35 -36.17
#